data_AF-A0A7X7EQK3-F1
#
_entry.id   AF-A0A7X7EQK3-F1
#
_cell.length_a   1.000
_cell.length_b   1.000
_cell.length_c   1.000
_cell.angle_alpha   90.00
_cell.angle_beta   90.00
_cell.angle_gamma   90.00
#
_symmetry.space_group_name_H-M   'P 1'
#
loop_
_entity.id
_entity.type
_entity.pdbx_description
1 polymer ?
#
loop_
_entity_poly.entity_id
_entity_poly.type
_entity_poly.pdbx_seq_one_letter_code
_entity_poly.pdbx_strand_id
1 'polypeptide(L)'
;MKFSSEYYLEASQERMNTARILYNACRYAAAVYFSGVAVESLLRAYLARKNKLFDSRHDLGNLLIASSVADFIPHPNQRKFSTALSNLWARWKNNYRYASQNQMRSEFKRLKLHVGIKGDFVKYNSMIAVDCAEEIITLGVRRWDYKRT
;
A
#
# COMPACT_ATOMS: atom_id res chain seq x y z
N MET A 1 19.45 13.03 4.63
CA MET A 1 18.70 12.41 5.75
C MET A 1 18.90 10.90 5.69
N LYS A 2 19.29 10.24 6.78
CA LYS A 2 19.38 8.76 6.83
C LYS A 2 18.05 8.22 7.40
N PHE A 3 17.35 7.39 6.64
CA PHE A 3 16.12 6.76 7.11
C PHE A 3 16.46 5.43 7.82
N SER A 4 16.09 5.33 9.09
CA SER A 4 16.10 4.07 9.82
C SER A 4 14.86 3.24 9.45
N SER A 5 14.86 2.00 9.89
CA SER A 5 13.73 1.09 9.69
C SER A 5 12.46 1.58 10.40
N GLU A 6 12.63 2.26 11.54
CA GLU A 6 11.59 2.87 12.36
C GLU A 6 10.97 4.08 11.65
N TYR A 7 11.77 4.94 11.01
CA TYR A 7 11.24 6.08 10.24
C TYR A 7 10.40 5.62 9.05
N TYR A 8 10.75 4.51 8.40
CA TYR A 8 9.91 3.93 7.36
C TYR A 8 8.59 3.37 7.90
N LEU A 9 8.60 2.79 9.09
CA LEU A 9 7.38 2.29 9.73
C LEU A 9 6.46 3.45 10.12
N GLU A 10 7.00 4.49 10.73
CA GLU A 10 6.26 5.71 11.07
C GLU A 10 5.66 6.34 9.81
N ALA A 11 6.48 6.54 8.77
CA ALA A 11 6.01 7.05 7.48
C ALA A 11 4.88 6.18 6.90
N SER A 12 4.92 4.85 7.05
CA SER A 12 3.85 3.97 6.58
C SER A 12 2.50 4.28 7.25
N GLN A 13 2.51 4.53 8.55
CA GLN A 13 1.31 4.84 9.33
C GLN A 13 0.79 6.24 9.00
N GLU A 14 1.67 7.23 8.88
CA GLU A 14 1.32 8.58 8.44
C GLU A 14 0.69 8.61 7.05
N ARG A 15 1.28 7.87 6.09
CA ARG A 15 0.75 7.79 4.73
C ARG A 15 -0.60 7.08 4.71
N MET A 16 -0.80 6.06 5.55
CA MET A 16 -2.10 5.40 5.68
C MET A 16 -3.16 6.36 6.24
N ASN A 17 -2.82 7.15 7.26
CA ASN A 17 -3.71 8.19 7.78
C ASN A 17 -4.04 9.25 6.70
N THR A 18 -3.02 9.68 5.95
CA THR A 18 -3.18 10.61 4.82
C THR A 18 -4.14 10.04 3.76
N ALA A 19 -3.99 8.77 3.40
CA ALA A 19 -4.86 8.10 2.43
C ALA A 19 -6.33 8.10 2.87
N ARG A 20 -6.60 7.82 4.15
CA ARG A 20 -7.95 7.86 4.74
C ARG A 20 -8.56 9.27 4.70
N ILE A 21 -7.80 10.29 5.12
CA ILE A 21 -8.25 11.68 5.07
C ILE A 21 -8.62 12.10 3.63
N LEU A 22 -7.76 11.77 2.67
CA LEU A 22 -7.98 12.09 1.26
C LEU A 22 -9.17 11.35 0.67
N TYR A 23 -9.37 10.09 1.05
CA TYR A 23 -10.55 9.32 0.63
C TYR A 23 -11.84 10.01 1.10
N ASN A 24 -11.89 10.37 2.38
CA ASN A 24 -13.04 11.06 2.98
C ASN A 24 -13.29 12.45 2.36
N ALA A 25 -12.24 13.12 1.91
CA ALA A 25 -12.32 14.39 1.17
C ALA A 25 -12.64 14.23 -0.33
N CYS A 26 -13.03 13.03 -0.77
CA CYS A 26 -13.30 12.71 -2.18
C CYS A 26 -12.11 12.98 -3.12
N ARG A 27 -10.87 12.89 -2.60
CA ARG A 27 -9.61 13.01 -3.35
C ARG A 27 -9.07 11.62 -3.70
N TYR A 28 -9.88 10.86 -4.43
CA TYR A 28 -9.68 9.43 -4.68
C TYR A 28 -8.34 9.07 -5.33
N ALA A 29 -7.87 9.87 -6.29
CA ALA A 29 -6.59 9.62 -6.94
C ALA A 29 -5.41 9.71 -5.98
N ALA A 30 -5.41 10.76 -5.14
CA ALA A 30 -4.40 10.94 -4.12
C ALA A 30 -4.52 9.87 -3.02
N ALA A 31 -5.74 9.53 -2.61
CA ALA A 31 -5.99 8.48 -1.63
C ALA A 31 -5.37 7.13 -2.07
N VAL A 32 -5.66 6.69 -3.30
CA VAL A 32 -5.05 5.47 -3.86
C VAL A 32 -3.54 5.58 -3.87
N TYR A 33 -2.99 6.70 -4.36
CA TYR A 33 -1.54 6.89 -4.40
C TYR A 33 -0.92 6.71 -3.00
N PHE A 34 -1.43 7.39 -1.98
CA PHE A 34 -0.92 7.30 -0.62
C PHE A 34 -1.13 5.92 0.02
N SER A 35 -2.19 5.19 -0.33
CA SER A 35 -2.36 3.78 0.09
C SER A 35 -1.19 2.90 -0.35
N GLY A 36 -0.74 3.04 -1.60
CA GLY A 36 0.43 2.28 -2.07
C GLY A 36 1.74 2.77 -1.46
N VAL A 37 1.93 4.08 -1.25
CA VAL A 37 3.13 4.61 -0.57
C VAL A 37 3.19 4.17 0.90
N ALA A 38 2.04 4.03 1.58
CA ALA A 38 1.98 3.47 2.92
C ALA A 38 2.55 2.04 2.93
N VAL A 39 2.05 1.18 2.04
CA VAL A 39 2.57 -0.19 1.90
C VAL A 39 4.04 -0.21 1.48
N GLU A 40 4.46 0.65 0.54
CA GLU A 40 5.87 0.78 0.15
C GLU A 40 6.76 1.08 1.35
N SER A 41 6.34 2.03 2.18
CA SER A 41 7.07 2.45 3.38
C SER A 41 7.18 1.30 4.38
N LEU A 42 6.10 0.53 4.59
CA LEU A 42 6.14 -0.67 5.43
C LEU A 42 7.14 -1.70 4.89
N LEU A 43 7.10 -2.01 3.59
CA LEU A 43 8.03 -2.97 2.98
C LEU A 43 9.48 -2.50 3.11
N ARG A 44 9.73 -1.20 2.94
CA ARG A 44 11.06 -0.58 3.17
C ARG A 44 11.50 -0.69 4.63
N ALA A 45 10.58 -0.57 5.60
CA ALA A 45 10.91 -0.77 7.02
C ALA A 45 11.43 -2.19 7.27
N TYR A 46 10.71 -3.20 6.79
CA TYR A 46 11.11 -4.60 6.90
C TYR A 46 12.44 -4.89 6.19
N LEU A 47 12.61 -4.33 5.00
CA LEU A 47 13.84 -4.47 4.24
C LEU A 47 15.04 -3.82 4.95
N ALA A 48 14.89 -2.60 5.47
CA ALA A 48 15.93 -1.88 6.20
C ALA A 48 16.30 -2.60 7.51
N ARG A 49 15.33 -3.25 8.17
CA ARG A 49 15.56 -4.09 9.36
C ARG A 49 16.36 -5.35 9.03
N LYS A 50 16.12 -5.95 7.86
CA LYS A 50 16.85 -7.13 7.36
C LYS A 50 18.24 -6.77 6.82
N ASN A 51 18.36 -5.65 6.10
CA ASN A 51 19.57 -5.23 5.42
C ASN A 51 19.78 -3.71 5.58
N LYS A 52 20.79 -3.33 6.39
CA LYS A 52 21.09 -1.93 6.77
C LYS A 52 21.59 -1.04 5.63
N LEU A 53 21.87 -1.57 4.45
CA LEU A 53 22.57 -0.86 3.34
C LEU A 53 21.70 -0.63 2.09
N PHE A 54 20.37 -0.68 2.22
CA PHE A 54 19.53 -0.70 1.03
C PHE A 54 19.16 0.70 0.52
N ASP A 55 19.72 1.08 -0.64
CA ASP A 55 19.37 2.28 -1.42
C ASP A 55 18.95 1.89 -2.85
N SER A 56 17.81 1.21 -2.97
CA SER A 56 17.27 0.88 -4.30
C SER A 56 15.83 1.38 -4.50
N ARG A 57 15.60 1.83 -5.73
CA ARG A 57 14.31 2.18 -6.32
C ARG A 57 13.71 0.93 -6.98
N HIS A 58 13.37 -0.08 -6.20
CA HIS A 58 12.60 -1.21 -6.72
C HIS A 58 11.12 -0.82 -6.93
N ASP A 59 10.47 -1.44 -7.91
CA ASP A 59 9.00 -1.47 -7.95
C ASP A 59 8.43 -2.26 -6.75
N LEU A 60 7.14 -2.09 -6.47
CA LEU A 60 6.51 -2.66 -5.29
C LEU A 60 6.56 -4.20 -5.25
N GLY A 61 6.60 -4.87 -6.41
CA GLY A 61 6.67 -6.34 -6.52
C GLY A 61 8.05 -6.86 -6.13
N ASN A 62 9.09 -6.23 -6.65
CA ASN A 62 10.48 -6.49 -6.29
C ASN A 62 10.75 -6.14 -4.81
N LEU A 63 10.12 -5.07 -4.29
CA LEU A 63 10.14 -4.74 -2.86
C LEU A 63 9.48 -5.81 -2.00
N LEU A 64 8.34 -6.38 -2.42
CA LEU A 64 7.70 -7.45 -1.66
C LEU A 64 8.63 -8.66 -1.52
N ILE A 65 9.15 -9.16 -2.65
CA ILE A 65 10.04 -10.32 -2.66
C ILE A 65 11.29 -10.03 -1.81
N ALA A 66 11.90 -8.87 -1.99
CA ALA A 66 13.09 -8.48 -1.25
C ALA A 66 12.84 -8.31 0.26
N SER A 67 11.67 -7.77 0.63
CA SER A 67 11.31 -7.51 2.03
C SER A 67 11.13 -8.77 2.87
N SER A 68 10.87 -9.93 2.24
CA SER A 68 10.48 -11.15 2.95
C SER A 68 9.28 -10.96 3.89
N VAL A 69 8.46 -9.90 3.72
CA VAL A 69 7.39 -9.57 4.71
C VAL A 69 6.44 -10.74 4.94
N ALA A 70 6.19 -11.54 3.89
CA ALA A 70 5.35 -12.74 3.96
C ALA A 70 5.90 -13.80 4.93
N ASP A 71 7.23 -13.91 5.08
CA ASP A 71 7.90 -14.81 6.03
C ASP A 71 7.65 -14.37 7.48
N PHE A 72 7.34 -13.08 7.67
CA PHE A 72 6.99 -12.54 8.98
C PHE A 72 5.51 -12.71 9.29
N ILE A 73 4.62 -12.78 8.31
CA ILE A 73 3.18 -12.94 8.56
C ILE A 73 2.88 -14.41 8.95
N PRO A 74 2.20 -14.67 10.09
CA PRO A 74 1.79 -16.02 10.48
C PRO A 74 0.96 -16.70 9.40
N HIS A 75 1.13 -18.01 9.21
CA HIS A 75 0.45 -18.82 8.20
C HIS A 75 -1.07 -18.55 8.06
N PRO A 76 -1.88 -18.44 9.14
CA PRO A 76 -3.31 -18.14 9.00
C PRO A 76 -3.60 -16.75 8.37
N ASN A 77 -2.67 -15.80 8.46
CA ASN A 77 -2.82 -14.45 7.93
C ASN A 77 -2.17 -14.25 6.54
N GLN A 78 -1.36 -15.22 6.06
CA GLN A 78 -0.64 -15.07 4.79
C GLN A 78 -1.58 -14.94 3.59
N ARG A 79 -2.64 -15.76 3.53
CA ARG A 79 -3.63 -15.70 2.45
C ARG A 79 -4.34 -14.35 2.41
N LYS A 80 -4.72 -13.84 3.59
CA LYS A 80 -5.37 -12.54 3.78
C LYS A 80 -4.45 -11.40 3.31
N PHE A 81 -3.20 -11.40 3.77
CA PHE A 81 -2.17 -10.44 3.34
C PHE A 81 -1.93 -10.46 1.83
N SER A 82 -1.75 -11.65 1.25
CA SER A 82 -1.50 -11.82 -0.19
C SER A 82 -2.69 -11.35 -1.05
N THR A 83 -3.91 -11.62 -0.59
CA THR A 83 -5.13 -11.17 -1.27
C THR A 83 -5.26 -9.65 -1.22
N ALA A 84 -5.03 -9.05 -0.05
CA ALA A 84 -5.04 -7.59 0.13
C ALA A 84 -4.01 -6.92 -0.79
N LEU A 85 -2.78 -7.47 -0.81
CA LEU A 85 -1.70 -6.93 -1.63
C LEU A 85 -2.01 -7.03 -3.13
N SER A 86 -2.52 -8.17 -3.57
CA SER A 86 -2.92 -8.38 -4.97
C SER A 86 -4.02 -7.38 -5.38
N ASN A 87 -4.99 -7.14 -4.51
CA ASN A 87 -6.07 -6.18 -4.75
C ASN A 87 -5.58 -4.73 -4.80
N LEU A 88 -4.62 -4.36 -3.93
CA LEU A 88 -3.99 -3.04 -3.97
C LEU A 88 -3.17 -2.87 -5.26
N TRP A 89 -2.37 -3.87 -5.64
CA TRP A 89 -1.56 -3.83 -6.87
C TRP A 89 -2.37 -3.69 -8.13
N ALA A 90 -3.53 -4.35 -8.22
CA ALA A 90 -4.43 -4.17 -9.34
C ALA A 90 -4.91 -2.71 -9.51
N ARG A 91 -4.80 -1.89 -8.46
CA ARG A 91 -5.37 -0.55 -8.34
C ARG A 91 -4.36 0.57 -8.13
N TRP A 92 -3.08 0.25 -7.94
CA TRP A 92 -2.05 1.24 -7.63
C TRP A 92 -0.89 1.20 -8.61
N LYS A 93 -0.41 2.38 -8.99
CA LYS A 93 0.83 2.57 -9.73
C LYS A 93 1.58 3.78 -9.20
N ASN A 94 2.91 3.71 -9.18
CA ASN A 94 3.74 4.82 -8.67
C ASN A 94 3.52 6.13 -9.45
N ASN A 95 3.22 6.05 -10.76
CA ASN A 95 2.97 7.23 -11.58
C ASN A 95 1.64 7.95 -11.25
N TYR A 96 0.76 7.37 -10.42
CA TYR A 96 -0.47 8.04 -9.98
C TYR A 96 -0.21 9.27 -9.12
N ARG A 97 1.03 9.49 -8.66
CA ARG A 97 1.47 10.77 -8.07
C ARG A 97 1.20 12.00 -8.94
N TYR A 98 1.06 11.80 -10.25
CA TYR A 98 0.76 12.86 -11.22
C TYR A 98 -0.66 12.75 -11.78
N ALA A 99 -1.43 11.76 -11.36
CA ALA A 99 -2.73 11.47 -11.95
C ALA A 99 -3.82 12.39 -11.40
N SER A 100 -4.58 13.02 -12.30
CA SER A 100 -5.85 13.65 -11.93
C SER A 100 -6.94 12.60 -11.68
N GLN A 101 -8.05 12.99 -11.04
CA GLN A 101 -9.20 12.08 -10.87
C GLN A 101 -9.75 11.58 -12.20
N ASN A 102 -9.76 12.41 -13.25
CA ASN A 102 -10.21 12.02 -14.58
C ASN A 102 -9.27 11.00 -15.22
N GLN A 103 -7.94 11.18 -15.06
CA GLN A 103 -6.96 10.20 -15.54
C GLN A 103 -7.11 8.87 -14.82
N MET A 104 -7.30 8.87 -13.49
CA MET A 104 -7.57 7.64 -12.74
C MET A 104 -8.87 6.96 -13.19
N ARG A 105 -9.93 7.74 -13.46
CA ARG A 105 -11.18 7.20 -14.00
C ARG A 105 -10.97 6.47 -15.32
N SER A 106 -10.24 7.08 -16.26
CA SER A 106 -9.90 6.45 -17.54
C SER A 106 -9.04 5.20 -17.37
N GLU A 107 -8.09 5.23 -16.44
CA GLU A 107 -7.23 4.09 -16.16
C GLU A 107 -7.98 2.91 -15.54
N PHE A 108 -8.88 3.15 -14.57
CA PHE A 108 -9.75 2.10 -14.02
C PHE A 108 -10.72 1.54 -15.08
N LYS A 109 -11.15 2.36 -16.05
CA LYS A 109 -11.87 1.85 -17.22
C LYS A 109 -11.00 0.91 -18.06
N ARG A 110 -9.78 1.33 -18.40
CA ARG A 110 -8.80 0.55 -19.17
C ARG A 110 -8.49 -0.80 -18.50
N LEU A 111 -8.38 -0.81 -17.17
CA LEU A 111 -8.17 -2.01 -16.35
C LEU A 111 -9.44 -2.85 -16.13
N LYS A 112 -10.58 -2.48 -16.72
CA LYS A 112 -11.89 -3.12 -16.53
C LYS A 112 -12.39 -3.15 -15.08
N LEU A 113 -11.84 -2.31 -14.21
CA LEU A 113 -12.23 -2.19 -12.81
C LEU A 113 -13.58 -1.50 -12.59
N HIS A 114 -14.30 -1.14 -13.65
CA HIS A 114 -15.63 -0.53 -13.61
C HIS A 114 -16.76 -1.55 -13.85
N VAL A 115 -16.43 -2.73 -14.38
CA VAL A 115 -17.41 -3.73 -14.79
C VAL A 115 -18.14 -4.29 -13.57
N GLY A 116 -19.47 -4.36 -13.64
CA GLY A 116 -20.32 -4.91 -12.57
C GLY A 116 -20.50 -3.99 -11.35
N ILE A 117 -19.91 -2.79 -11.33
CA ILE A 117 -20.07 -1.82 -10.24
C ILE A 117 -21.19 -0.84 -10.58
N LYS A 118 -22.14 -0.67 -9.66
CA LYS A 118 -23.17 0.37 -9.71
C LYS A 118 -22.66 1.64 -9.03
N GLY A 119 -22.94 2.81 -9.61
CA GLY A 119 -22.55 4.11 -9.04
C GLY A 119 -21.12 4.53 -9.36
N ASP A 120 -20.47 5.28 -8.45
CA ASP A 120 -19.13 5.81 -8.68
C ASP A 120 -18.04 4.74 -8.47
N PHE A 121 -17.67 4.08 -9.58
CA PHE A 121 -16.63 3.05 -9.57
C PHE A 121 -15.24 3.57 -9.17
N VAL A 122 -14.96 4.88 -9.27
CA VAL A 122 -13.68 5.43 -8.81
C VAL A 122 -13.65 5.42 -7.28
N LYS A 123 -14.69 5.96 -6.63
CA LYS A 123 -14.89 5.87 -5.18
C LYS A 123 -14.77 4.43 -4.68
N TYR A 124 -15.46 3.49 -5.32
CA TYR A 124 -15.46 2.08 -4.91
C TYR A 124 -14.06 1.45 -5.01
N ASN A 125 -13.35 1.63 -6.12
CA ASN A 125 -12.00 1.07 -6.26
C ASN A 125 -10.98 1.76 -5.34
N SER A 126 -11.13 3.05 -5.08
CA SER A 126 -10.30 3.76 -4.11
C SER A 126 -10.54 3.27 -2.68
N MET A 127 -11.77 2.95 -2.33
CA MET A 127 -12.11 2.31 -1.05
C MET A 127 -11.38 0.99 -0.89
N ILE A 128 -11.47 0.10 -1.89
CA ILE A 128 -10.75 -1.18 -1.88
C ILE A 128 -9.25 -0.98 -1.70
N ALA A 129 -8.65 -0.02 -2.40
CA ALA A 129 -7.22 0.26 -2.27
C ALA A 129 -6.84 0.75 -0.85
N VAL A 130 -7.66 1.63 -0.26
CA VAL A 130 -7.47 2.12 1.12
C VAL A 130 -7.62 0.97 2.13
N ASP A 131 -8.69 0.18 2.03
CA ASP A 131 -8.97 -0.92 2.95
C ASP A 131 -7.90 -2.01 2.88
N CYS A 132 -7.48 -2.39 1.67
CA CYS A 132 -6.40 -3.36 1.49
C CYS A 132 -5.06 -2.84 2.04
N ALA A 133 -4.74 -1.56 1.83
CA ALA A 133 -3.54 -0.97 2.41
C ALA A 133 -3.60 -0.99 3.95
N GLU A 134 -4.73 -0.61 4.53
CA GLU A 134 -4.91 -0.63 5.98
C GLU A 134 -4.76 -2.03 6.58
N GLU A 135 -5.32 -3.03 5.91
CA GLU A 135 -5.19 -4.44 6.29
C GLU A 135 -3.72 -4.89 6.30
N ILE A 136 -2.98 -4.55 5.25
CA ILE A 136 -1.53 -4.83 5.12
C ILE A 136 -0.75 -4.12 6.23
N ILE A 137 -1.00 -2.83 6.44
CA ILE A 137 -0.35 -2.03 7.49
C ILE A 137 -0.64 -2.61 8.87
N THR A 138 -1.89 -2.95 9.16
CA THR A 138 -2.30 -3.51 10.46
C THR A 138 -1.58 -4.84 10.74
N LEU A 139 -1.53 -5.74 9.76
CA LEU A 139 -0.83 -7.02 9.91
C LEU A 139 0.69 -6.81 10.04
N GLY A 140 1.25 -5.91 9.23
CA GLY A 140 2.67 -5.58 9.23
C GLY A 140 3.15 -4.93 10.52
N VAL A 141 2.41 -3.97 11.06
CA VAL A 141 2.73 -3.28 12.32
C VAL A 141 2.62 -4.25 13.50
N ARG A 142 1.52 -4.99 13.62
CA ARG A 142 1.35 -5.99 14.70
C ARG A 142 2.51 -6.97 14.76
N ARG A 143 3.00 -7.40 13.59
CA ARG A 143 4.14 -8.31 13.53
C ARG A 143 5.47 -7.63 13.84
N TRP A 144 5.63 -6.37 13.47
CA TRP A 144 6.81 -5.58 13.79
C TRP A 144 7.02 -5.50 15.30
N ASP A 145 5.93 -5.21 16.03
CA ASP A 145 5.93 -5.04 17.49
C ASP A 145 6.18 -6.37 18.22
N TYR A 146 5.57 -7.47 17.76
CA TYR A 146 5.84 -8.80 18.31
C TYR A 146 7.33 -9.16 18.29
N LYS A 147 8.07 -8.70 17.27
CA LYS A 147 9.52 -8.96 17.13
C LYS A 147 10.39 -7.98 17.93
N ARG A 148 9.83 -7.00 18.66
CA ARG A 148 10.58 -6.11 19.57
C ARG A 148 10.65 -6.66 21.00
N THR A 149 9.63 -7.42 21.42
CA THR A 149 9.63 -8.30 22.60
C THR A 149 10.38 -9.58 22.34
#